data_AF-A0A376VZ37-F1
#
_entry.id   AF-A0A376VZ37-F1
#
_cell.length_a   1.000
_cell.length_b   1.000
_cell.length_c   1.000
_cell.angle_alpha   90.00
_cell.angle_beta   90.00
_cell.angle_gamma   90.00
#
_symmetry.space_group_name_H-M   'P 1'
#
loop_
_entity.id
_entity.type
_entity.pdbx_description
1 polymer ?
#
loop_
_entity_poly.entity_id
_entity_poly.type
_entity_poly.pdbx_seq_one_letter_code
_entity_poly.pdbx_strand_id
1 'polypeptide(L)'
;MAKFAANLSMLFTEYPFIERFAQASHAGFHGVEYLFPYDFSADELVSQLHQHNLTQVLFNLPAGNWQEGERGIACHPGRAKEFRRAFPGQ
;
A
#
# COMPACT_ATOMS: atom_id res chain seq x y z
N MET A 1 -19.40 9.51 -13.17
CA MET A 1 -18.34 10.39 -12.64
C MET A 1 -17.17 9.52 -12.19
N ALA A 2 -15.93 10.02 -12.22
CA ALA A 2 -14.76 9.24 -11.80
C ALA A 2 -14.79 8.95 -10.30
N LYS A 3 -14.26 7.77 -9.90
CA LYS A 3 -14.04 7.41 -8.50
C LYS A 3 -12.56 7.64 -8.19
N PHE A 4 -12.26 8.51 -7.22
CA PHE A 4 -10.89 8.84 -6.83
C PHE A 4 -10.45 8.01 -5.62
N ALA A 5 -9.17 7.65 -5.61
CA ALA A 5 -8.51 7.03 -4.48
C ALA A 5 -7.44 7.98 -3.91
N ALA A 6 -7.34 8.09 -2.59
CA ALA A 6 -6.27 8.85 -1.96
C ALA A 6 -4.99 8.01 -1.91
N ASN A 7 -3.88 8.54 -2.43
CA ASN A 7 -2.58 7.91 -2.29
C ASN A 7 -1.96 8.30 -0.93
N LEU A 8 -2.04 7.42 0.06
CA LEU A 8 -1.62 7.68 1.44
C LEU A 8 -0.10 7.75 1.61
N SER A 9 0.69 7.37 0.60
CA SER A 9 2.13 7.59 0.61
C SER A 9 2.50 9.04 0.27
N MET A 10 1.61 9.77 -0.39
CA MET A 10 1.84 11.14 -0.88
C MET A 10 0.93 12.18 -0.21
N LEU A 11 -0.27 11.78 0.20
CA LEU A 11 -1.24 12.62 0.89
C LEU A 11 -1.27 12.30 2.38
N PHE A 12 -1.70 13.28 3.18
CA PHE A 12 -1.85 13.17 4.62
C PHE A 12 -0.53 12.84 5.37
N THR A 13 0.60 13.31 4.84
CA THR A 13 1.95 12.99 5.34
C THR A 13 2.31 13.68 6.67
N GLU A 14 1.45 14.59 7.10
CA GLU A 14 1.47 15.32 8.37
C GLU A 14 1.04 14.39 9.52
N TYR A 15 0.38 13.27 9.19
CA TYR A 15 -0.03 12.23 10.12
C TYR A 15 0.82 10.95 9.98
N PRO A 16 0.98 10.17 11.06
CA PRO A 16 1.46 8.78 10.99
C PRO A 16 0.64 7.95 9.98
N PHE A 17 1.27 6.99 9.30
CA PHE A 17 0.64 6.26 8.18
C PHE A 17 -0.73 5.66 8.54
N ILE A 18 -0.84 5.03 9.71
CA ILE A 18 -2.08 4.37 10.13
C ILE A 18 -3.25 5.36 10.32
N GLU A 19 -2.96 6.60 10.72
CA GLU A 19 -3.98 7.64 10.93
C GLU A 19 -4.49 8.23 9.60
N ARG A 20 -3.77 8.03 8.49
CA ARG A 20 -4.12 8.59 7.18
C ARG A 20 -5.39 7.99 6.59
N PHE A 21 -5.76 6.77 6.97
CA PHE A 21 -7.02 6.14 6.57
C PHE A 21 -8.22 6.96 7.08
N ALA A 22 -8.19 7.38 8.35
CA ALA A 22 -9.22 8.25 8.90
C ALA A 22 -9.29 9.58 8.14
N GLN A 23 -8.14 10.19 7.82
CA GLN A 23 -8.11 11.48 7.11
C GLN A 23 -8.64 11.38 5.68
N ALA A 24 -8.31 10.31 4.95
CA ALA A 24 -8.85 10.07 3.62
C ALA A 24 -10.37 9.94 3.64
N SER A 25 -10.91 9.19 4.60
CA SER A 25 -12.36 9.03 4.80
C SER A 25 -13.04 10.35 5.16
N HIS A 26 -12.48 11.12 6.10
CA HIS A 26 -12.98 12.46 6.44
C HIS A 26 -12.96 13.43 5.26
N ALA A 27 -11.99 13.31 4.36
CA ALA A 27 -11.90 14.10 3.13
C ALA A 27 -12.86 13.63 2.02
N GLY A 28 -13.68 12.60 2.27
CA GLY A 28 -14.69 12.10 1.34
C GLY A 28 -14.18 11.05 0.34
N PHE A 29 -12.96 10.54 0.50
CA PHE A 29 -12.49 9.41 -0.30
C PHE A 29 -13.16 8.12 0.16
N HIS A 30 -13.44 7.25 -0.81
CA HIS A 30 -14.00 5.91 -0.58
C HIS A 30 -13.00 4.81 -0.99
N GLY A 31 -11.86 5.20 -1.55
CA GLY A 31 -10.78 4.31 -1.94
C GLY A 31 -9.44 4.88 -1.50
N VAL A 32 -8.50 4.00 -1.19
CA VAL A 32 -7.12 4.36 -0.85
C VAL A 32 -6.13 3.48 -1.60
N GLU A 33 -4.96 4.04 -1.86
CA GLU A 33 -3.80 3.33 -2.35
C GLU A 33 -2.54 3.80 -1.60
N TYR A 34 -1.48 3.02 -1.64
CA TYR A 34 -0.17 3.36 -1.06
C TYR A 34 0.89 2.43 -1.63
N LEU A 35 2.17 2.80 -1.50
CA LEU A 35 3.24 2.02 -2.12
C LEU A 35 3.47 0.69 -1.41
N PHE A 36 3.89 0.70 -0.13
CA PHE A 36 4.38 -0.51 0.55
C PHE A 36 3.76 -0.62 1.95
N PRO A 37 2.90 -1.64 2.19
CA PRO A 37 2.29 -1.86 3.50
C PRO A 37 3.12 -2.70 4.48
N TYR A 38 4.29 -3.21 4.06
CA TYR A 38 4.94 -4.37 4.68
C TYR A 38 5.49 -4.17 6.10
N ASP A 39 5.50 -2.94 6.61
CA ASP A 39 5.81 -2.64 8.01
C ASP A 39 4.59 -2.83 8.94
N PHE A 40 3.40 -3.05 8.37
CA PHE A 40 2.13 -3.25 9.08
C PHE A 40 1.58 -4.66 8.83
N SER A 41 0.85 -5.19 9.80
CA SER A 41 0.15 -6.46 9.61
C SER A 41 -1.06 -6.29 8.68
N ALA A 42 -1.41 -7.35 7.94
CA ALA A 42 -2.59 -7.32 7.09
C ALA A 42 -3.88 -7.05 7.88
N ASP A 43 -4.02 -7.63 9.07
CA ASP A 43 -5.19 -7.46 9.94
C ASP A 43 -5.37 -6.01 10.40
N GLU A 44 -4.27 -5.34 10.73
CA GLU A 44 -4.29 -3.92 11.12
C GLU A 44 -4.78 -3.04 9.97
N LEU A 45 -4.30 -3.28 8.75
CA LEU A 45 -4.72 -2.53 7.57
C LEU A 45 -6.19 -2.82 7.20
N VAL A 46 -6.62 -4.08 7.28
CA VAL A 46 -8.02 -4.47 7.07
C VAL A 46 -8.93 -3.80 8.10
N SER A 47 -8.50 -3.72 9.36
CA SER A 47 -9.24 -3.02 10.40
C SER A 47 -9.43 -1.54 10.06
N GLN A 48 -8.40 -0.84 9.58
CA GLN A 48 -8.51 0.55 9.16
C GLN A 48 -9.47 0.74 7.98
N LEU A 49 -9.38 -0.13 6.97
CA LEU A 49 -10.26 -0.11 5.80
C LEU A 49 -11.73 -0.27 6.22
N HIS A 50 -12.02 -1.24 7.08
CA HIS A 50 -13.37 -1.50 7.58
C HIS A 50 -13.88 -0.36 8.46
N GLN A 51 -13.08 0.10 9.43
CA GLN A 51 -13.44 1.16 10.36
C GLN A 51 -13.79 2.47 9.63
N HIS A 52 -13.10 2.78 8.54
CA HIS A 52 -13.25 4.03 7.79
C HIS A 52 -14.04 3.89 6.48
N ASN A 53 -14.65 2.73 6.24
CA ASN A 53 -15.43 2.41 5.04
C ASN A 53 -14.67 2.70 3.72
N LEU A 54 -13.41 2.28 3.67
CA LEU A 54 -12.50 2.49 2.56
C LEU A 54 -12.27 1.18 1.79
N THR A 55 -12.13 1.31 0.47
CA THR A 55 -11.69 0.22 -0.41
C THR A 55 -10.17 0.32 -0.64
N GLN A 56 -9.44 -0.79 -0.47
CA GLN A 56 -8.07 -0.87 -0.97
C GLN A 56 -8.09 -0.94 -2.51
N VAL A 57 -7.52 0.05 -3.19
CA VAL A 57 -7.50 0.13 -4.65
C VAL A 57 -6.19 -0.42 -5.23
N LEU A 58 -5.06 -0.05 -4.64
CA LEU A 58 -3.73 -0.46 -5.14
C LEU A 58 -2.69 -0.46 -4.02
N PHE A 59 -1.76 -1.41 -4.09
CA PHE A 59 -0.44 -1.32 -3.46
C PHE A 59 0.59 -2.08 -4.28
N ASN A 60 1.87 -1.90 -3.99
CA ASN A 60 2.97 -2.50 -4.74
C ASN A 60 3.54 -3.73 -4.02
N LEU A 61 4.05 -4.68 -4.80
CA LEU A 61 4.93 -5.75 -4.31
C LEU A 61 6.21 -5.18 -3.67
N PRO A 62 6.94 -5.95 -2.84
CA PRO A 62 8.23 -5.56 -2.30
C PRO A 62 9.20 -5.11 -3.40
N ALA A 63 9.82 -3.95 -3.21
CA ALA A 63 10.65 -3.31 -4.22
C ALA A 63 12.11 -3.80 -4.23
N GLY A 64 12.45 -4.80 -3.42
CA GLY A 64 13.83 -5.18 -3.14
C GLY A 64 14.47 -4.24 -2.10
N ASN A 65 15.78 -4.06 -2.16
CA ASN A 65 16.51 -3.14 -1.29
C ASN A 65 16.34 -1.69 -1.74
N TRP A 66 15.28 -1.05 -1.24
CA TRP A 66 14.97 0.34 -1.57
C TRP A 66 16.09 1.32 -1.20
N GLN A 67 16.79 1.06 -0.08
CA GLN A 67 17.88 1.91 0.43
C GLN A 67 19.12 1.84 -0.45
N GLU A 68 19.38 0.70 -1.08
CA GLU A 68 20.45 0.52 -2.07
C GLU A 68 20.03 0.97 -3.49
N GLY A 69 18.83 1.52 -3.66
CA GLY A 69 18.35 2.09 -4.92
C GLY A 69 17.50 1.15 -5.77
N GLU A 70 17.15 -0.04 -5.29
CA GLU A 70 16.27 -0.95 -6.04
C GLU A 70 14.84 -0.40 -6.16
N ARG A 71 14.19 -0.68 -7.30
CA ARG A 71 12.84 -0.19 -7.64
C ARG A 71 11.96 -1.32 -8.21
N GLY A 72 12.05 -2.49 -7.58
CA GLY A 72 11.37 -3.70 -8.01
C GLY A 72 12.31 -4.68 -8.72
N ILE A 73 11.94 -5.96 -8.66
CA ILE A 73 12.82 -7.07 -9.07
C ILE A 73 12.22 -7.94 -10.19
N ALA A 74 11.07 -7.54 -10.73
CA ALA A 74 10.28 -8.35 -11.67
C ALA A 74 11.05 -8.73 -12.94
N CYS A 75 11.91 -7.84 -13.44
CA CYS A 75 12.68 -8.05 -14.66
C CYS A 75 14.12 -8.57 -14.41
N HIS A 76 14.46 -8.96 -13.17
CA HIS A 76 15.79 -9.51 -12.84
C HIS A 76 15.81 -11.04 -13.01
N PRO A 77 16.49 -11.59 -14.05
CA PRO A 77 16.43 -13.03 -14.33
C PRO A 77 16.92 -13.90 -13.17
N GLY A 78 17.93 -13.43 -12.43
CA GLY A 78 18.49 -14.12 -11.27
C GLY A 78 17.60 -14.13 -10.01
N ARG A 79 16.52 -13.34 -9.98
CA ARG A 79 15.66 -13.15 -8.80
C ARG A 79 14.20 -13.60 -9.03
N ALA A 80 13.92 -14.32 -10.11
CA ALA A 80 12.56 -14.77 -10.45
C ALA A 80 11.89 -15.63 -9.35
N LYS A 81 12.66 -16.39 -8.56
CA LYS A 81 12.13 -17.16 -7.41
C LYS A 81 11.72 -16.24 -6.25
N GLU A 82 12.51 -15.20 -6.00
CA GLU A 82 12.22 -14.20 -4.97
C GLU A 82 10.97 -13.41 -5.32
N PHE A 83 10.87 -12.94 -6.56
CA PHE A 83 9.69 -12.25 -7.07
C PHE A 83 8.41 -13.08 -6.92
N ARG A 84 8.46 -14.38 -7.22
CA ARG A 84 7.30 -15.29 -7.06
C ARG A 84 6.81 -15.41 -5.62
N ARG A 85 7.73 -15.52 -4.65
CA ARG A 85 7.38 -15.59 -3.21
C ARG A 85 6.76 -14.30 -2.67
N ALA A 86 6.88 -13.19 -3.40
CA ALA A 86 6.36 -11.91 -2.95
C ALA A 86 4.83 -11.80 -3.09
N PHE A 87 4.19 -12.72 -3.81
CA PHE A 87 2.74 -12.79 -3.93
C PHE A 87 2.14 -13.59 -2.76
N PRO A 88 1.08 -13.09 -2.11
CA PRO A 88 0.39 -13.83 -1.05
C PRO A 88 -0.19 -15.15 -1.59
N GLY A 89 -0.10 -16.23 -0.81
CA GLY A 89 -0.77 -17.51 -1.10
C GLY A 89 -0.01 -18.49 -2.00
N GLN A 90 1.29 -18.29 -2.22
CA GLN A 90 2.21 -19.32 -2.73
C GLN A 90 2.88 -20.11 -1.61
#